data_AF-A0AAN0JAY2-F1
#
_entry.id   AF-A0AAN0JAY2-F1
#
_cell.length_a   1.000
_cell.length_b   1.000
_cell.length_c   1.000
_cell.angle_alpha   90.00
_cell.angle_beta   90.00
_cell.angle_gamma   90.00
#
_symmetry.space_group_name_H-M   'P 1'
#
loop_
_entity.id
_entity.type
_entity.pdbx_description
1 polymer ?
#
loop_
_entity_poly.entity_id
_entity_poly.type
_entity_poly.pdbx_seq_one_letter_code
_entity_poly.pdbx_strand_id
1 'polypeptide(L)' 'MAIYTSICHRNSSTIRSILSQVETLVNLKYLDRTICSSIDSVKYKCLLNFKQIMIIAKSIKFEIIRYLYDFNNL' A
#
# COMPACT_ATOMS: atom_id res chain seq x y z
N MET A 1 -3.35 -0.51 7.37
CA MET A 1 -3.60 0.90 7.71
C MET A 1 -2.47 1.58 8.47
N ALA A 2 -1.82 0.92 9.44
CA ALA A 2 -0.72 1.53 10.22
C ALA A 2 0.37 2.21 9.35
N ILE A 3 0.86 1.51 8.32
CA ILE A 3 1.88 2.03 7.38
C ILE A 3 1.38 3.28 6.64
N TYR A 4 0.11 3.29 6.21
CA TYR A 4 -0.47 4.44 5.52
C TYR A 4 -0.54 5.66 6.46
N THR A 5 -0.99 5.48 7.69
CA THR A 5 -1.10 6.57 8.67
C THR A 5 0.28 7.11 9.08
N SER A 6 1.30 6.25 9.16
CA SER A 6 2.67 6.70 9.48
C SER A 6 3.32 7.49 8.35
N ILE A 7 3.03 7.15 7.09
CA ILE A 7 3.58 7.87 5.94
C ILE A 7 2.80 9.17 5.69
N CYS A 8 1.46 9.10 5.68
CA CYS A 8 0.62 10.21 5.25
C CYS A 8 0.30 11.26 6.32
N HIS A 9 0.60 11.01 7.60
CA HIS A 9 0.30 11.93 8.72
C HIS A 9 -1.17 12.41 8.74
N ARG A 10 -2.12 11.56 8.31
CA ARG A 10 -3.55 11.93 8.17
C ARG A 10 -4.40 11.49 9.36
N ASN A 11 -5.44 12.26 9.65
CA ASN A 11 -6.39 12.04 10.75
C ASN A 11 -7.49 11.00 10.39
N SER A 12 -8.10 10.41 11.43
CA SER A 12 -8.98 9.24 11.38
C SER A 12 -10.27 9.37 10.57
N SER A 13 -10.74 10.58 10.26
CA SER A 13 -11.93 10.83 9.44
C SER A 13 -11.81 10.33 7.99
N THR A 14 -10.60 10.06 7.51
CA THR A 14 -10.32 9.63 6.12
C THR A 14 -10.44 8.09 5.94
N ILE A 15 -10.54 7.32 7.03
CA ILE A 15 -10.32 5.86 7.02
C ILE A 15 -11.37 5.08 6.21
N ARG A 16 -12.66 5.43 6.28
CA ARG A 16 -13.71 4.74 5.49
C ARG A 16 -13.56 4.94 3.98
N SER A 17 -13.18 6.15 3.55
CA SER A 17 -12.92 6.43 2.12
C SER A 17 -11.75 5.59 1.61
N ILE A 18 -10.72 5.39 2.43
CA ILE A 18 -9.54 4.62 2.05
C ILE A 18 -9.87 3.14 1.85
N LEU A 19 -10.73 2.54 2.68
CA LEU A 19 -11.13 1.13 2.48
C LEU A 19 -11.83 0.90 1.14
N SER A 20 -12.71 1.83 0.73
CA SER A 20 -13.32 1.79 -0.62
C SER A 20 -12.27 1.92 -1.74
N GLN A 21 -11.25 2.76 -1.55
CA GLN A 21 -10.14 2.87 -2.50
C GLN A 21 -9.30 1.59 -2.57
N VAL A 22 -9.07 0.91 -1.43
CA VAL A 22 -8.37 -0.38 -1.40
C VAL A 22 -9.12 -1.43 -2.23
N GLU A 23 -10.45 -1.49 -2.13
CA GLU A 23 -11.26 -2.40 -2.96
C GLU A 23 -11.21 -2.04 -4.43
N THR A 24 -11.16 -0.74 -4.75
CA THR A 24 -10.94 -0.28 -6.13
C THR A 24 -9.60 -0.78 -6.66
N LEU A 25 -8.53 -0.72 -5.86
CA LEU A 25 -7.21 -1.26 -6.23
C LEU A 25 -7.22 -2.79 -6.42
N VAL A 26 -8.05 -3.52 -5.67
CA VAL A 26 -8.26 -4.97 -5.88
C VAL A 26 -8.94 -5.22 -7.23
N ASN A 27 -10.01 -4.48 -7.53
CA ASN A 27 -10.74 -4.61 -8.79
C ASN A 27 -9.85 -4.27 -10.01
N LEU A 28 -8.98 -3.28 -9.87
CA LEU A 28 -8.02 -2.87 -10.89
C LEU A 28 -6.77 -3.76 -10.97
N LYS A 29 -6.68 -4.84 -10.18
CA LYS A 29 -5.54 -5.78 -10.14
C LYS A 29 -4.21 -5.14 -9.75
N TYR A 30 -4.26 -4.08 -8.94
CA TYR A 30 -3.08 -3.52 -8.27
C TYR A 30 -2.82 -4.17 -6.91
N LEU A 31 -3.89 -4.65 -6.27
CA LEU A 31 -3.84 -5.50 -5.09
C LEU A 31 -4.56 -6.82 -5.39
N ASP A 32 -4.18 -7.87 -4.66
CA ASP A 32 -4.95 -9.10 -4.60
C ASP A 32 -5.45 -9.32 -3.17
N ARG A 33 -6.72 -9.70 -3.04
CA ARG A 33 -7.32 -10.03 -1.76
C ARG A 33 -7.10 -11.53 -1.51
N THR A 34 -6.26 -11.83 -0.54
CA THR A 34 -5.99 -13.22 -0.12
C THR A 34 -6.89 -13.58 1.05
N ILE A 35 -7.67 -14.66 0.87
CA ILE A 35 -8.51 -15.21 1.94
C ILE A 35 -7.59 -15.96 2.89
N CYS A 36 -7.56 -15.55 4.16
CA CYS A 36 -6.93 -16.31 5.22
C CYS A 36 -7.95 -17.32 5.78
N SER A 37 -7.48 -18.45 6.28
CA SER A 37 -8.34 -19.50 6.88
C SER A 37 -9.11 -19.04 8.11
N SER A 38 -8.69 -17.94 8.75
CA SER A 38 -9.41 -17.25 9.81
C SER A 38 -10.35 -16.19 9.23
N ILE A 39 -11.64 -16.32 9.53
CA ILE A 39 -12.76 -15.49 9.06
C ILE A 39 -12.54 -13.98 9.29
N ASP A 40 -11.74 -13.62 10.31
CA ASP A 40 -11.56 -12.23 10.75
C ASP A 40 -10.35 -11.49 10.15
N SER A 41 -9.54 -12.12 9.30
CA SER A 41 -8.31 -11.49 8.79
C SER A 41 -8.23 -11.49 7.27
N VAL A 42 -8.72 -10.43 6.64
CA VAL A 42 -8.47 -10.17 5.21
C VAL A 42 -6.99 -9.80 5.03
N LYS A 43 -6.30 -10.50 4.13
CA LYS A 43 -4.93 -10.17 3.74
C LYS A 43 -4.93 -9.59 2.31
N TYR A 44 -3.98 -8.71 2.06
CA TYR A 44 -3.79 -8.11 0.74
C TYR A 44 -2.34 -8.30 0.28
N LYS A 45 -2.17 -8.63 -0.99
CA LYS A 45 -0.85 -8.74 -1.64
C LYS A 45 -0.72 -7.64 -2.69
N CYS A 46 0.43 -6.96 -2.71
CA CYS A 46 0.75 -6.00 -3.77
C CYS A 46 1.10 -6.75 -5.07
N LEU A 47 0.48 -6.36 -6.18
CA LEU A 47 0.75 -6.94 -7.50
C LEU A 47 1.68 -6.06 -8.36
N LEU A 48 1.96 -4.84 -7.91
CA LEU A 48 2.89 -3.94 -8.59
C LEU A 48 4.33 -4.36 -8.38
N ASN A 49 5.13 -4.28 -9.44
CA ASN A 49 6.57 -4.46 -9.33
C ASN A 49 7.26 -3.17 -8.85
N PHE A 50 8.53 -3.28 -8.46
CA PHE A 50 9.30 -2.16 -7.91
C PHE A 50 9.40 -0.97 -8.88
N LYS A 51 9.55 -1.22 -10.19
CA LYS A 51 9.64 -0.15 -11.19
C LYS A 51 8.36 0.69 -11.24
N GLN A 52 7.20 0.04 -11.18
CA GLN A 52 5.90 0.73 -11.14
C GLN A 52 5.76 1.56 -9.85
N ILE A 53 6.13 0.98 -8.71
CA ILE A 53 6.10 1.69 -7.42
C ILE A 53 7.03 2.92 -7.44
N MET A 54 8.23 2.79 -8.00
CA MET A 54 9.19 3.89 -8.13
C MET A 54 8.66 5.04 -9.01
N ILE A 55 7.92 4.73 -10.07
CA ILE A 55 7.29 5.77 -10.93
C ILE A 55 6.25 6.55 -10.12
N ILE A 56 5.39 5.85 -9.37
CA ILE A 56 4.38 6.47 -8.51
C ILE A 56 5.07 7.33 -7.45
N ALA A 57 6.06 6.77 -6.75
CA ALA A 57 6.81 7.47 -5.70
C ALA A 57 7.45 8.77 -6.22
N LYS A 58 8.07 8.73 -7.41
CA LYS A 58 8.62 9.94 -8.06
C LYS A 58 7.54 10.98 -8.38
N SER A 59 6.38 10.56 -8.88
CA SER A 59 5.28 11.50 -9.21
C SER A 59 4.76 12.28 -8.01
N ILE A 60 4.86 11.72 -6.80
CA ILE A 60 4.45 12.37 -5.55
C ILE A 60 5.64 12.87 -4.73
N LYS A 61 6.85 12.88 -5.31
CA LYS A 61 8.11 13.28 -4.65
C LYS A 61 8.36 12.55 -3.33
N PHE A 62 8.04 11.26 -3.28
CA PHE A 62 8.23 10.41 -2.10
C PHE A 62 9.47 9.52 -2.25
N GLU A 63 10.36 9.56 -1.27
CA GLU A 63 11.61 8.78 -1.25
C GLU A 63 11.40 7.35 -0.74
N ILE A 64 10.68 6.53 -1.52
CA ILE A 64 10.31 5.14 -1.14
C ILE A 64 11.50 4.26 -0.76
N ILE A 65 12.68 4.49 -1.35
CA ILE A 65 13.87 3.63 -1.12
C ILE A 65 14.31 3.69 0.35
N ARG A 66 14.12 4.82 1.05
CA ARG A 66 14.43 4.97 2.49
C ARG A 66 13.58 4.08 3.39
N TYR A 67 12.47 3.56 2.88
CA TYR A 67 11.53 2.70 3.61
C TYR A 67 11.71 1.21 3.28
N LEU A 68 12.62 0.87 2.36
CA LEU A 68 12.93 -0.52 2.04
C LEU A 68 14.06 -1.03 2.94
N TYR A 69 13.92 -2.27 3.39
CA TYR A 69 14.99 -2.99 4.07
C TYR A 69 16.15 -3.22 3.09
N ASP A 70 17.40 -3.18 3.56
CA ASP A 70 18.64 -3.22 2.76
C ASP A 70 18.93 -2.02 1.84
N PHE A 71 18.48 -0.81 2.19
CA PHE A 71 18.86 0.44 1.49
C PHE A 71 20.38 0.61 1.27
N ASN A 72 21.22 0.05 2.13
CA ASN A 72 22.68 0.19 2.05
C ASN A 72 23.35 -0.72 0.98
N ASN A 73 22.60 -1.62 0.34
CA ASN A 73 23.12 -2.62 -0.61
C ASN A 73 22.53 -2.51 -2.04
N LEU A 74 21.85 -1.40 -2.37
CA LEU A 74 21.25 -1.11 -3.68
C LEU A 74 21.97 0.08 -4.35
#